data_AF-A0A3D2XUW5-F1
#
_entry.id   AF-A0A3D2XUW5-F1
#
_cell.length_a   1.000
_cell.length_b   1.000
_cell.length_c   1.000
_cell.angle_alpha   90.00
_cell.angle_beta   90.00
_cell.angle_gamma   90.00
#
_symmetry.space_group_name_H-M   'P 1'
#
loop_
_entity.id
_entity.type
_entity.pdbx_description
1 polymer ?
#
loop_
_entity_poly.entity_id
_entity_poly.type
_entity_poly.pdbx_seq_one_letter_code
_entity_poly.pdbx_strand_id
1 'polypeptide(L)'
;SRLTHDYESQFEAAKKIVKIAKNSIHDKPEIYLNVARAGIDFAMTADEKHTKRLIKQSTEYLKQLKNNFPKADIDDQLKVIDARLLYLEDEVDNAKALLDQLSDDTWETESIEGLLDKAKAFHEVGFQEHALNILDLIERRCHNDPAQSNLFLQYVQQEKTEKAEISLSPKELNNSAVNQYQRGDLEKALQTFRQAFTIMPKNPSIALNLLQAAAINLREANSEAAKDTLSTQLIHNCLKAIESGKLTEEQEQRYQRVKKVLKDLT
;
A
#
# COMPACT_ATOMS: atom_id res chain seq x y z
N SER A 1 -8.94 -6.86 6.38
CA SER A 1 -7.69 -6.97 5.61
C SER A 1 -7.25 -5.63 5.04
N ARG A 2 -8.14 -4.80 4.46
CA ARG A 2 -7.84 -3.41 4.05
C ARG A 2 -7.27 -2.54 5.17
N LEU A 3 -8.01 -2.39 6.28
CA LEU A 3 -7.58 -1.67 7.50
C LEU A 3 -6.25 -2.13 8.11
N THR A 4 -5.85 -3.37 7.83
CA THR A 4 -4.66 -3.99 8.44
C THR A 4 -3.52 -4.13 7.43
N HIS A 5 -3.63 -3.47 6.27
CA HIS A 5 -2.68 -3.54 5.14
C HIS A 5 -2.31 -4.99 4.76
N ASP A 6 -3.28 -5.89 4.83
CA ASP A 6 -3.11 -7.31 4.51
C ASP A 6 -3.40 -7.55 3.03
N TYR A 7 -2.56 -6.99 2.17
CA TYR A 7 -2.76 -6.99 0.72
C TYR A 7 -2.67 -8.38 0.09
N GLU A 8 -1.79 -9.25 0.63
CA GLU A 8 -1.69 -10.65 0.18
C GLU A 8 -3.01 -11.40 0.38
N SER A 9 -3.59 -11.31 1.58
CA SER A 9 -4.85 -11.99 1.88
C SER A 9 -6.02 -11.40 1.07
N GLN A 10 -6.00 -10.09 0.80
CA GLN A 10 -6.99 -9.46 -0.10
C GLN A 10 -6.91 -10.03 -1.50
N PHE A 11 -5.71 -10.11 -2.06
CA PHE A 11 -5.51 -10.62 -3.41
C PHE A 11 -5.93 -12.08 -3.53
N GLU A 12 -5.53 -12.93 -2.57
CA GLU A 12 -5.91 -14.35 -2.56
C GLU A 12 -7.42 -14.55 -2.33
N ALA A 13 -8.06 -13.71 -1.52
CA ALA A 13 -9.51 -13.73 -1.36
C ALA A 13 -10.24 -13.33 -2.66
N ALA A 14 -9.80 -12.25 -3.32
CA ALA A 14 -10.39 -11.81 -4.58
C ALA A 14 -10.28 -12.90 -5.67
N LYS A 15 -9.12 -13.56 -5.78
CA LYS A 15 -8.93 -14.67 -6.73
C LYS A 15 -9.88 -15.83 -6.47
N LYS A 16 -10.11 -16.17 -5.19
CA LYS A 16 -11.09 -17.21 -4.80
C LYS A 16 -12.51 -16.80 -5.18
N ILE A 17 -12.88 -15.53 -5.01
CA ILE A 17 -14.20 -15.02 -5.42
C ILE A 17 -14.41 -15.25 -6.93
N VAL A 18 -13.45 -14.86 -7.77
CA VAL A 18 -13.54 -15.12 -9.23
C VAL A 18 -13.68 -16.59 -9.53
N LYS A 19 -12.86 -17.45 -8.88
CA LYS A 19 -12.93 -18.90 -9.08
C LYS A 19 -14.31 -19.49 -8.77
N ILE A 20 -14.97 -19.01 -7.71
CA ILE A 20 -16.26 -19.52 -7.24
C ILE A 20 -17.42 -18.94 -8.06
N ALA A 21 -17.34 -17.65 -8.40
CA ALA A 21 -18.40 -16.96 -9.12
C ALA A 21 -18.42 -17.29 -10.63
N LYS A 22 -17.31 -17.79 -11.19
CA LYS A 22 -17.21 -18.13 -12.60
C LYS A 22 -18.34 -19.06 -13.05
N ASN A 23 -18.96 -18.75 -14.19
CA ASN A 23 -20.12 -19.46 -14.76
C ASN A 23 -21.39 -19.44 -13.87
N SER A 24 -21.48 -18.54 -12.89
CA SER A 24 -22.68 -18.31 -12.09
C SER A 24 -23.32 -16.97 -12.43
N ILE A 25 -24.49 -16.69 -11.83
CA ILE A 25 -25.14 -15.36 -11.90
C ILE A 25 -24.29 -14.23 -11.28
N HIS A 26 -23.24 -14.58 -10.54
CA HIS A 26 -22.31 -13.65 -9.92
C HIS A 26 -21.03 -13.44 -10.74
N ASP A 27 -20.89 -14.10 -11.90
CA ASP A 27 -19.81 -13.84 -12.85
C ASP A 27 -20.03 -12.47 -13.50
N LYS A 28 -19.40 -11.43 -12.96
CA LYS A 28 -19.61 -10.05 -13.37
C LYS A 28 -18.28 -9.31 -13.58
N PRO A 29 -18.25 -8.21 -14.36
CA PRO A 29 -17.02 -7.44 -14.58
C PRO A 29 -16.27 -7.06 -13.29
N GLU A 30 -17.01 -6.69 -12.24
CA GLU A 30 -16.46 -6.09 -11.02
C GLU A 30 -15.59 -7.08 -10.23
N ILE A 31 -15.88 -8.39 -10.27
CA ILE A 31 -15.08 -9.37 -9.53
C ILE A 31 -13.67 -9.53 -10.14
N TYR A 32 -13.51 -9.31 -11.45
CA TYR A 32 -12.20 -9.34 -12.10
C TYR A 32 -11.42 -8.04 -11.85
N LEU A 33 -12.11 -6.90 -11.91
CA LEU A 33 -11.53 -5.61 -11.51
C LEU A 33 -11.01 -5.68 -10.07
N ASN A 34 -11.79 -6.26 -9.15
CA ASN A 34 -11.38 -6.43 -7.75
C ASN A 34 -10.11 -7.27 -7.57
N VAL A 35 -9.88 -8.27 -8.44
CA VAL A 35 -8.61 -9.02 -8.42
C VAL A 35 -7.45 -8.16 -8.90
N ALA A 36 -7.63 -7.40 -9.99
CA ALA A 36 -6.61 -6.50 -10.49
C ALA A 36 -6.25 -5.42 -9.46
N ARG A 37 -7.25 -4.78 -8.84
CA ARG A 37 -7.09 -3.82 -7.73
C ARG A 37 -6.25 -4.38 -6.59
N ALA A 38 -6.67 -5.53 -6.06
CA ALA A 38 -5.97 -6.16 -4.93
C ALA A 38 -4.55 -6.61 -5.32
N GLY A 39 -4.35 -7.02 -6.57
CA GLY A 39 -3.03 -7.40 -7.08
C GLY A 39 -2.07 -6.23 -7.20
N ILE A 40 -2.55 -5.06 -7.64
CA ILE A 40 -1.79 -3.80 -7.69
C ILE A 40 -1.47 -3.33 -6.27
N ASP A 41 -2.46 -3.27 -5.38
CA ASP A 41 -2.25 -2.87 -3.98
C ASP A 41 -1.19 -3.76 -3.29
N PHE A 42 -1.19 -5.07 -3.60
CA PHE A 42 -0.15 -5.97 -3.10
C PHE A 42 1.21 -5.71 -3.77
N ALA A 43 1.24 -5.51 -5.10
CA ALA A 43 2.47 -5.22 -5.83
C ALA A 43 3.16 -3.95 -5.32
N MET A 44 2.40 -2.92 -4.93
CA MET A 44 2.93 -1.67 -4.38
C MET A 44 3.75 -1.86 -3.10
N THR A 45 3.57 -2.96 -2.37
CA THR A 45 4.22 -3.22 -1.08
C THR A 45 5.18 -4.42 -1.10
N ALA A 46 5.30 -5.07 -2.25
CA ALA A 46 6.10 -6.27 -2.45
C ALA A 46 7.55 -5.93 -2.88
N ASP A 47 8.45 -6.92 -2.79
CA ASP A 47 9.76 -6.79 -3.43
C ASP A 47 9.65 -6.84 -4.97
N GLU A 48 10.71 -6.46 -5.68
CA GLU A 48 10.71 -6.33 -7.14
C GLU A 48 10.31 -7.63 -7.87
N LYS A 49 10.77 -8.79 -7.38
CA LYS A 49 10.49 -10.08 -8.00
C LYS A 49 9.02 -10.44 -7.83
N HIS A 50 8.47 -10.24 -6.64
CA HIS A 50 7.06 -10.46 -6.37
C HIS A 50 6.19 -9.45 -7.12
N THR A 51 6.59 -8.18 -7.19
CA THR A 51 5.94 -7.10 -7.93
C THR A 51 5.70 -7.49 -9.40
N LYS A 52 6.75 -7.90 -10.13
CA LYS A 52 6.64 -8.36 -11.52
C LYS A 52 5.65 -9.51 -11.70
N ARG A 53 5.64 -10.46 -10.76
CA ARG A 53 4.70 -11.59 -10.78
C ARG A 53 3.26 -11.15 -10.51
N LEU A 54 3.06 -10.19 -9.62
CA LEU A 54 1.74 -9.66 -9.26
C LEU A 54 1.15 -8.81 -10.38
N ILE A 55 1.95 -7.96 -11.03
CA ILE A 55 1.58 -7.24 -12.25
C ILE A 55 1.08 -8.23 -13.30
N LYS A 56 1.89 -9.24 -13.65
CA LYS A 56 1.50 -10.25 -14.66
C LYS A 56 0.18 -10.95 -14.33
N GLN A 57 -0.04 -11.30 -13.06
CA GLN A 57 -1.31 -11.92 -12.64
C GLN A 57 -2.48 -10.93 -12.77
N SER A 58 -2.30 -9.68 -12.34
CA SER A 58 -3.34 -8.64 -12.41
C SER A 58 -3.75 -8.37 -13.86
N THR A 59 -2.77 -8.21 -14.76
CA THR A 59 -3.00 -8.04 -16.20
C THR A 59 -3.74 -9.24 -16.81
N GLU A 60 -3.48 -10.46 -16.35
CA GLU A 60 -4.19 -11.65 -16.83
C GLU A 60 -5.68 -11.64 -16.45
N TYR A 61 -6.03 -11.15 -15.26
CA TYR A 61 -7.44 -10.96 -14.88
C TYR A 61 -8.12 -9.85 -15.69
N LEU A 62 -7.39 -8.78 -16.05
CA LEU A 62 -7.91 -7.74 -16.96
C LEU A 62 -8.14 -8.28 -18.38
N LYS A 63 -7.27 -9.17 -18.88
CA LYS A 63 -7.51 -9.86 -20.16
C LYS A 63 -8.76 -10.74 -20.10
N GLN A 64 -8.93 -11.51 -19.02
CA GLN A 64 -10.13 -12.31 -18.83
C GLN A 64 -11.39 -11.45 -18.76
N LEU A 65 -11.33 -10.31 -18.06
CA LEU A 65 -12.41 -9.33 -18.00
C LEU A 65 -12.81 -8.84 -19.39
N LYS A 66 -11.84 -8.35 -20.18
CA LYS A 66 -12.09 -7.85 -21.55
C LYS A 66 -12.65 -8.94 -22.48
N ASN A 67 -12.17 -10.18 -22.34
CA ASN A 67 -12.63 -11.31 -23.15
C ASN A 67 -14.05 -11.77 -22.77
N ASN A 68 -14.35 -11.85 -21.48
CA ASN A 68 -15.63 -12.36 -20.98
C ASN A 68 -16.74 -11.30 -21.05
N PHE A 69 -16.38 -10.01 -20.93
CA PHE A 69 -17.32 -8.89 -20.88
C PHE A 69 -16.93 -7.75 -21.84
N PRO A 70 -16.88 -8.00 -23.16
CA PRO A 70 -16.41 -6.99 -24.14
C PRO A 70 -17.33 -5.77 -24.30
N LYS A 71 -18.52 -5.80 -23.71
CA LYS A 71 -19.50 -4.70 -23.73
C LYS A 71 -19.71 -4.05 -22.35
N ALA A 72 -18.89 -4.40 -21.36
CA ALA A 72 -18.96 -3.75 -20.05
C ALA A 72 -18.54 -2.30 -20.18
N ASP A 73 -19.33 -1.40 -19.59
CA ASP A 73 -19.03 0.02 -19.51
C ASP A 73 -18.07 0.25 -18.33
N ILE A 74 -16.78 0.00 -18.57
CA ILE A 74 -15.72 0.01 -17.55
C ILE A 74 -14.45 0.73 -18.00
N ASP A 75 -14.54 1.56 -19.05
CA ASP A 75 -13.37 2.15 -19.70
C ASP A 75 -12.59 3.06 -18.75
N ASP A 76 -13.27 3.86 -17.93
CA ASP A 76 -12.62 4.72 -16.95
C ASP A 76 -11.93 3.91 -15.85
N GLN A 77 -12.56 2.84 -15.35
CA GLN A 77 -11.95 1.95 -14.36
C GLN A 77 -10.71 1.25 -14.95
N LEU A 78 -10.75 0.86 -16.22
CA LEU A 78 -9.60 0.29 -16.91
C LEU A 78 -8.46 1.31 -17.06
N LYS A 79 -8.76 2.56 -17.45
CA LYS A 79 -7.75 3.62 -17.51
C LYS A 79 -7.06 3.87 -16.17
N VAL A 80 -7.83 3.93 -15.09
CA VAL A 80 -7.27 4.09 -13.74
C VAL A 80 -6.37 2.92 -13.39
N ILE A 81 -6.82 1.68 -13.62
CA ILE A 81 -6.03 0.49 -13.35
C ILE A 81 -4.75 0.44 -14.19
N ASP A 82 -4.84 0.75 -15.48
CA ASP A 82 -3.70 0.79 -16.40
C ASP A 82 -2.71 1.89 -15.97
N ALA A 83 -3.16 3.04 -15.46
CA ALA A 83 -2.29 4.09 -14.93
C ALA A 83 -1.50 3.61 -13.69
N ARG A 84 -2.15 2.87 -12.80
CA ARG A 84 -1.49 2.29 -11.61
C ARG A 84 -0.50 1.18 -11.98
N LEU A 85 -0.78 0.41 -13.04
CA LEU A 85 0.17 -0.57 -13.59
C LEU A 85 1.39 0.12 -14.21
N LEU A 86 1.18 1.19 -15.01
CA LEU A 86 2.26 2.01 -15.57
C LEU A 86 3.15 2.59 -14.48
N TYR A 87 2.56 3.07 -13.37
CA TYR A 87 3.32 3.54 -12.22
C TYR A 87 4.24 2.45 -11.63
N LEU A 88 3.72 1.23 -11.46
CA LEU A 88 4.51 0.07 -10.98
C LEU A 88 5.64 -0.34 -11.93
N GLU A 89 5.50 -0.03 -13.22
CA GLU A 89 6.49 -0.26 -14.28
C GLU A 89 7.45 0.93 -14.47
N ASP A 90 7.43 1.91 -13.57
CA ASP A 90 8.22 3.15 -13.60
C ASP A 90 7.89 4.09 -14.79
N GLU A 91 6.75 3.91 -15.44
CA GLU A 91 6.23 4.76 -16.52
C GLU A 91 5.31 5.88 -15.98
N VAL A 92 5.82 6.70 -15.05
CA VAL A 92 5.02 7.71 -14.33
C VAL A 92 4.39 8.76 -15.25
N ASP A 93 5.09 9.19 -16.30
CA ASP A 93 4.56 10.19 -17.24
C ASP A 93 3.38 9.64 -18.07
N ASN A 94 3.45 8.37 -18.47
CA ASN A 94 2.35 7.69 -19.16
C ASN A 94 1.17 7.47 -18.21
N ALA A 95 1.42 7.15 -16.95
CA ALA A 95 0.38 7.05 -15.93
C ALA A 95 -0.37 8.38 -15.76
N LYS A 96 0.35 9.50 -15.66
CA LYS A 96 -0.24 10.85 -15.58
C LYS A 96 -1.08 11.18 -16.81
N ALA A 97 -0.52 10.97 -18.00
CA ALA A 97 -1.22 11.24 -19.25
C ALA A 97 -2.52 10.42 -19.40
N LEU A 98 -2.61 9.25 -18.77
CA LEU A 98 -3.82 8.45 -18.75
C LEU A 98 -4.85 8.97 -17.74
N LEU A 99 -4.41 9.45 -16.58
CA LEU A 99 -5.27 10.06 -15.57
C LEU A 99 -5.83 11.42 -16.03
N ASP A 100 -5.06 12.22 -16.77
CA ASP A 100 -5.50 13.51 -17.33
C ASP A 100 -6.65 13.36 -18.34
N GLN A 101 -6.91 12.15 -18.85
CA GLN A 101 -8.04 11.84 -19.75
C GLN A 101 -9.34 11.54 -19.00
N LEU A 102 -9.30 11.44 -17.67
CA LEU A 102 -10.48 11.20 -16.85
C LEU A 102 -11.19 12.53 -16.59
N SER A 103 -12.51 12.54 -16.72
CA SER A 103 -13.32 13.71 -16.37
C SER A 103 -13.65 13.71 -14.87
N ASP A 104 -13.58 14.89 -14.26
CA ASP A 104 -14.00 15.12 -12.88
C ASP A 104 -15.53 15.23 -12.75
N ASP A 105 -16.22 15.50 -13.86
CA ASP A 105 -17.67 15.76 -13.88
C ASP A 105 -18.50 14.54 -13.48
N THR A 106 -17.92 13.34 -13.52
CA THR A 106 -18.61 12.08 -13.22
C THR A 106 -18.39 11.55 -11.80
N TRP A 107 -17.57 12.23 -10.97
CA TRP A 107 -17.19 11.74 -9.65
C TRP A 107 -18.39 11.51 -8.71
N GLU A 108 -19.40 12.37 -8.77
CA GLU A 108 -20.60 12.26 -7.91
C GLU A 108 -21.41 10.99 -8.22
N THR A 109 -21.41 10.55 -9.48
CA THR A 109 -22.15 9.35 -9.93
C THR A 109 -21.32 8.07 -9.94
N GLU A 110 -19.99 8.19 -9.83
CA GLU A 110 -19.07 7.06 -9.83
C GLU A 110 -19.28 6.15 -8.61
N SER A 111 -18.92 4.88 -8.75
CA SER A 111 -18.92 3.94 -7.64
C SER A 111 -17.88 4.32 -6.58
N ILE A 112 -18.14 4.01 -5.31
CA ILE A 112 -17.16 4.26 -4.23
C ILE A 112 -15.82 3.57 -4.49
N GLU A 113 -15.83 2.33 -5.00
CA GLU A 113 -14.59 1.62 -5.36
C GLU A 113 -13.85 2.30 -6.52
N GLY A 114 -14.57 2.79 -7.54
CA GLY A 114 -13.97 3.57 -8.64
C GLY A 114 -13.33 4.87 -8.16
N LEU A 115 -13.98 5.58 -7.23
CA LEU A 115 -13.39 6.77 -6.59
C LEU A 115 -12.14 6.42 -5.77
N LEU A 116 -12.16 5.32 -5.02
CA LEU A 116 -10.98 4.87 -4.26
C LEU A 116 -9.80 4.56 -5.20
N ASP A 117 -10.06 3.91 -6.34
CA ASP A 117 -9.00 3.66 -7.33
C ASP A 117 -8.42 4.95 -7.88
N LYS A 118 -9.29 5.92 -8.22
CA LYS A 118 -8.88 7.25 -8.69
C LYS A 118 -8.01 7.95 -7.64
N ALA A 119 -8.44 8.00 -6.39
CA ALA A 119 -7.68 8.61 -5.30
C ALA A 119 -6.29 7.97 -5.13
N LYS A 120 -6.20 6.65 -5.19
CA LYS A 120 -4.92 5.93 -5.14
C LYS A 120 -4.04 6.29 -6.34
N ALA A 121 -4.58 6.24 -7.55
CA ALA A 121 -3.82 6.54 -8.76
C ALA A 121 -3.29 7.98 -8.79
N PHE A 122 -4.13 8.97 -8.43
CA PHE A 122 -3.72 10.38 -8.31
C PHE A 122 -2.62 10.55 -7.27
N HIS A 123 -2.72 9.91 -6.10
CA HIS A 123 -1.68 9.96 -5.07
C HIS A 123 -0.37 9.33 -5.56
N GLU A 124 -0.43 8.17 -6.20
CA GLU A 124 0.72 7.44 -6.72
C GLU A 124 1.53 8.30 -7.72
N VAL A 125 0.87 9.09 -8.56
CA VAL A 125 1.56 9.98 -9.52
C VAL A 125 1.92 11.37 -8.95
N GLY A 126 1.66 11.62 -7.66
CA GLY A 126 2.04 12.85 -6.95
C GLY A 126 0.98 13.95 -6.92
N PHE A 127 -0.25 13.70 -7.41
CA PHE A 127 -1.38 14.62 -7.33
C PHE A 127 -2.12 14.49 -5.99
N GLN A 128 -1.42 14.79 -4.89
CA GLN A 128 -1.90 14.57 -3.53
C GLN A 128 -3.20 15.32 -3.21
N GLU A 129 -3.32 16.58 -3.61
CA GLU A 129 -4.54 17.37 -3.36
C GLU A 129 -5.77 16.77 -4.03
N HIS A 130 -5.62 16.29 -5.27
CA HIS A 130 -6.72 15.63 -6.00
C HIS A 130 -7.14 14.33 -5.30
N ALA A 131 -6.17 13.53 -4.84
CA ALA A 131 -6.45 12.32 -4.08
C ALA A 131 -7.23 12.61 -2.79
N LEU A 132 -6.83 13.65 -2.04
CA LEU A 132 -7.51 14.04 -0.80
C LEU A 132 -8.92 14.56 -1.04
N ASN A 133 -9.14 15.35 -2.09
CA ASN A 133 -10.48 15.84 -2.48
C ASN A 133 -11.43 14.67 -2.82
N ILE A 134 -10.93 13.64 -3.49
CA ILE A 134 -11.73 12.42 -3.78
C ILE A 134 -12.03 11.66 -2.47
N LEU A 135 -11.06 11.53 -1.57
CA LEU A 135 -11.28 10.87 -0.27
C LEU A 135 -12.27 11.64 0.61
N ASP A 136 -12.27 12.97 0.57
CA ASP A 136 -13.28 13.82 1.20
C ASP A 136 -14.68 13.59 0.63
N LEU A 137 -14.79 13.41 -0.69
CA LEU A 137 -16.06 13.05 -1.33
C LEU A 137 -16.54 11.67 -0.86
N ILE A 138 -15.65 10.66 -0.84
CA ILE A 138 -15.99 9.31 -0.40
C ILE A 138 -16.44 9.33 1.07
N GLU A 139 -15.71 10.00 1.96
CA GLU A 139 -16.05 10.12 3.38
C GLU A 139 -17.44 10.76 3.57
N ARG A 140 -17.72 11.87 2.88
CA ARG A 140 -19.06 12.52 2.90
C ARG A 140 -20.17 11.58 2.42
N ARG A 141 -19.94 10.83 1.34
CA ARG A 141 -20.92 9.85 0.83
C ARG A 141 -21.15 8.72 1.83
N CYS A 142 -20.09 8.24 2.49
CA CYS A 142 -20.21 7.22 3.52
C CYS A 142 -21.03 7.68 4.73
N HIS A 143 -20.90 8.93 5.15
CA HIS A 143 -21.71 9.49 6.23
C HIS A 143 -23.20 9.60 5.88
N ASN A 144 -23.52 9.80 4.60
CA ASN A 144 -24.89 10.02 4.13
C ASN A 144 -25.62 8.73 3.71
N ASP A 145 -24.92 7.59 3.66
CA ASP A 145 -25.48 6.30 3.26
C ASP A 145 -25.57 5.35 4.46
N PRO A 146 -26.78 5.11 5.01
CA PRO A 146 -26.98 4.20 6.15
C PRO A 146 -26.60 2.75 5.87
N ALA A 147 -26.47 2.34 4.60
CA ALA A 147 -26.04 1.00 4.22
C ALA A 147 -24.52 0.81 4.33
N GLN A 148 -23.75 1.89 4.50
CA GLN A 148 -22.30 1.80 4.60
C GLN A 148 -21.87 1.26 5.96
N SER A 149 -20.94 0.30 5.92
CA SER A 149 -20.38 -0.27 7.14
C SER A 149 -19.49 0.75 7.86
N ASN A 150 -19.64 0.86 9.18
CA ASN A 150 -18.73 1.64 10.02
C ASN A 150 -17.26 1.24 9.82
N LEU A 151 -17.01 -0.05 9.52
CA LEU A 151 -15.67 -0.54 9.21
C LEU A 151 -15.11 0.05 7.92
N PHE A 152 -15.97 0.30 6.93
CA PHE A 152 -15.57 0.90 5.66
C PHE A 152 -15.28 2.40 5.83
N LEU A 153 -16.08 3.11 6.64
CA LEU A 153 -15.80 4.51 6.99
C LEU A 153 -14.44 4.65 7.69
N GLN A 154 -14.14 3.78 8.66
CA GLN A 154 -12.81 3.74 9.30
C GLN A 154 -11.68 3.53 8.30
N TYR A 155 -11.90 2.71 7.27
CA TYR A 155 -10.91 2.48 6.22
C TYR A 155 -10.66 3.73 5.39
N VAL A 156 -11.72 4.43 4.98
CA VAL A 156 -11.60 5.69 4.21
C VAL A 156 -10.87 6.76 5.03
N GLN A 157 -11.20 6.88 6.32
CA GLN A 157 -10.54 7.82 7.24
C GLN A 157 -9.06 7.52 7.42
N GLN A 158 -8.72 6.24 7.53
CA GLN A 158 -7.34 5.77 7.59
C GLN A 158 -6.58 6.11 6.30
N GLU A 159 -7.12 5.77 5.13
CA GLU A 159 -6.51 6.10 3.84
C GLU A 159 -6.30 7.62 3.70
N LYS A 160 -7.31 8.43 4.03
CA LYS A 160 -7.21 9.90 3.99
C LYS A 160 -6.09 10.43 4.88
N THR A 161 -6.00 9.94 6.12
CA THR A 161 -4.95 10.35 7.06
C THR A 161 -3.57 9.95 6.54
N GLU A 162 -3.40 8.69 6.14
CA GLU A 162 -2.14 8.17 5.62
C GLU A 162 -1.70 8.93 4.36
N LYS A 163 -2.62 9.21 3.44
CA LYS A 163 -2.34 9.94 2.19
C LYS A 163 -2.05 11.42 2.42
N ALA A 164 -2.55 12.02 3.50
CA ALA A 164 -2.21 13.39 3.90
C ALA A 164 -0.81 13.48 4.54
N GLU A 165 -0.47 12.53 5.40
CA GLU A 165 0.80 12.52 6.15
C GLU A 165 1.98 11.93 5.36
N ILE A 166 1.70 11.07 4.38
CA ILE A 166 2.69 10.31 3.63
C ILE A 166 2.50 10.57 2.14
N SER A 167 3.29 11.50 1.61
CA SER A 167 3.24 11.89 0.19
C SER A 167 3.94 10.92 -0.74
N LEU A 168 4.92 10.16 -0.23
CA LEU A 168 5.74 9.24 -1.01
C LEU A 168 5.07 7.85 -1.11
N SER A 169 5.27 7.19 -2.24
CA SER A 169 4.84 5.80 -2.42
C SER A 169 5.68 4.84 -1.56
N PRO A 170 5.21 3.61 -1.31
CA PRO A 170 5.97 2.62 -0.56
C PRO A 170 7.37 2.34 -1.13
N LYS A 171 7.51 2.32 -2.46
CA LYS A 171 8.79 2.15 -3.16
C LYS A 171 9.72 3.33 -2.89
N GLU A 172 9.21 4.55 -3.02
CA GLU A 172 9.96 5.78 -2.78
C GLU A 172 10.38 5.93 -1.32
N LEU A 173 9.51 5.58 -0.37
CA LEU A 173 9.81 5.59 1.06
C LEU A 173 10.96 4.66 1.40
N ASN A 174 10.93 3.41 0.91
CA ASN A 174 12.01 2.47 1.16
C ASN A 174 13.35 2.98 0.61
N ASN A 175 13.35 3.47 -0.63
CA ASN A 175 14.56 3.99 -1.26
C ASN A 175 15.09 5.24 -0.54
N SER A 176 14.20 6.17 -0.18
CA SER A 176 14.53 7.40 0.55
C SER A 176 15.11 7.09 1.93
N ALA A 177 14.47 6.22 2.70
CA ALA A 177 14.93 5.84 4.04
C ALA A 177 16.29 5.15 4.03
N VAL A 178 16.53 4.23 3.08
CA VAL A 178 17.83 3.56 2.93
C VAL A 178 18.92 4.56 2.56
N ASN A 179 18.66 5.49 1.64
CA ASN A 179 19.62 6.53 1.25
C ASN A 179 19.97 7.47 2.41
N GLN A 180 18.97 7.94 3.17
CA GLN A 180 19.17 8.78 4.35
C GLN A 180 20.01 8.05 5.40
N TYR A 181 19.70 6.77 5.65
CA TYR A 181 20.43 5.93 6.60
C TYR A 181 21.90 5.76 6.19
N GLN A 182 22.18 5.49 4.91
CA GLN A 182 23.55 5.34 4.39
C GLN A 182 24.38 6.63 4.47
N ARG A 183 23.73 7.80 4.42
CA ARG A 183 24.38 9.11 4.58
C ARG A 183 24.63 9.50 6.04
N GLY A 184 24.12 8.72 7.00
CA GLY A 184 24.21 9.02 8.43
C GLY A 184 23.12 9.97 8.94
N ASP A 185 22.12 10.32 8.12
CA ASP A 185 20.97 11.14 8.52
C ASP A 185 19.96 10.29 9.32
N LEU A 186 20.37 9.78 10.49
CA LEU A 186 19.66 8.74 11.23
C LEU A 186 18.25 9.15 11.67
N GLU A 187 18.06 10.40 12.10
CA GLU A 187 16.76 10.91 12.54
C GLU A 187 15.75 10.96 11.39
N LYS A 188 16.17 11.46 10.22
CA LYS A 188 15.34 11.48 9.00
C LYS A 188 15.03 10.05 8.55
N ALA A 189 16.04 9.19 8.51
CA ALA A 189 15.87 7.78 8.14
C ALA A 189 14.85 7.08 9.04
N LEU A 190 14.89 7.33 10.35
CA LEU A 190 13.91 6.81 11.31
C LEU A 190 12.50 7.29 11.01
N GLN A 191 12.32 8.58 10.73
CA GLN A 191 11.01 9.14 10.38
C GLN A 191 10.48 8.49 9.09
N THR A 192 11.29 8.40 8.04
CA THR A 192 10.88 7.80 6.76
C THR A 192 10.64 6.28 6.90
N PHE A 193 11.44 5.55 7.69
CA PHE A 193 11.16 4.14 7.98
C PHE A 193 9.86 3.94 8.77
N ARG A 194 9.51 4.85 9.69
CA ARG A 194 8.22 4.81 10.39
C ARG A 194 7.07 5.00 9.41
N GLN A 195 7.15 5.99 8.52
CA GLN A 195 6.15 6.19 7.46
C GLN A 195 6.04 4.95 6.56
N ALA A 196 7.17 4.38 6.13
CA ALA A 196 7.19 3.14 5.34
C ALA A 196 6.51 1.98 6.08
N PHE A 197 6.75 1.84 7.39
CA PHE A 197 6.18 0.78 8.21
C PHE A 197 4.68 0.98 8.49
N THR A 198 4.19 2.23 8.54
CA THR A 198 2.76 2.51 8.64
C THR A 198 1.97 1.89 7.48
N ILE A 199 2.49 2.01 6.25
CA ILE A 199 1.80 1.52 5.04
C ILE A 199 2.22 0.10 4.62
N MET A 200 3.37 -0.39 5.10
CA MET A 200 3.87 -1.76 4.89
C MET A 200 4.15 -2.49 6.22
N PRO A 201 3.18 -2.59 7.13
CA PRO A 201 3.41 -3.11 8.50
C PRO A 201 3.77 -4.59 8.54
N LYS A 202 3.55 -5.32 7.44
CA LYS A 202 3.86 -6.75 7.31
C LYS A 202 5.14 -7.02 6.51
N ASN A 203 5.84 -5.99 6.03
CA ASN A 203 7.06 -6.18 5.25
C ASN A 203 8.27 -6.41 6.19
N PRO A 204 8.86 -7.62 6.23
CA PRO A 204 9.92 -7.94 7.17
C PRO A 204 11.23 -7.18 6.88
N SER A 205 11.46 -6.77 5.63
CA SER A 205 12.63 -5.97 5.26
C SER A 205 12.54 -4.55 5.83
N ILE A 206 11.38 -3.91 5.68
CA ILE A 206 11.10 -2.57 6.24
C ILE A 206 11.16 -2.61 7.76
N ALA A 207 10.51 -3.61 8.36
CA ALA A 207 10.53 -3.82 9.81
C ALA A 207 11.96 -3.98 10.35
N LEU A 208 12.79 -4.78 9.67
CA LEU A 208 14.20 -4.97 10.05
C LEU A 208 15.02 -3.69 9.89
N ASN A 209 14.81 -2.92 8.83
CA ASN A 209 15.50 -1.64 8.62
C ASN A 209 15.12 -0.63 9.72
N LEU A 210 13.83 -0.52 10.05
CA LEU A 210 13.34 0.35 11.12
C LEU A 210 13.89 -0.08 12.48
N LEU A 211 13.86 -1.38 12.78
CA LEU A 211 14.38 -1.92 14.03
C LEU A 211 15.89 -1.66 14.19
N GLN A 212 16.65 -1.80 13.10
CA GLN A 212 18.09 -1.52 13.10
C GLN A 212 18.38 -0.04 13.32
N ALA A 213 17.70 0.86 12.60
CA ALA A 213 17.85 2.29 12.77
C ALA A 213 17.48 2.72 14.21
N ALA A 214 16.44 2.12 14.78
CA ALA A 214 16.00 2.35 16.15
C ALA A 214 17.06 1.91 17.17
N ALA A 215 17.60 0.69 17.02
CA ALA A 215 18.62 0.17 17.92
C ALA A 215 19.90 1.03 17.94
N ILE A 216 20.31 1.56 16.78
CA ILE A 216 21.48 2.45 16.69
C ILE A 216 21.19 3.80 17.35
N ASN A 217 20.02 4.37 17.09
CA ASN A 217 19.63 5.63 17.70
C ASN A 217 19.57 5.54 19.24
N LEU A 218 19.05 4.43 19.79
CA LEU A 218 19.08 4.15 21.23
C LEU A 218 20.48 4.01 21.80
N ARG A 219 21.42 3.45 21.04
CA ARG A 219 22.82 3.33 21.45
C ARG A 219 23.54 4.67 21.46
N GLU A 220 23.18 5.59 20.57
CA GLU A 220 23.81 6.91 20.41
C GLU A 220 23.17 7.96 21.33
N ALA A 221 21.86 7.86 21.58
CA ALA A 221 21.15 8.74 22.47
C ALA A 221 21.41 8.36 23.94
N ASN A 222 22.48 8.92 24.52
CA ASN A 222 22.84 8.81 25.94
C ASN A 222 21.81 9.47 26.91
N SER A 223 20.54 9.61 26.53
CA SER A 223 19.49 10.30 27.29
C SER A 223 18.27 9.40 27.50
N GLU A 224 17.78 9.33 28.74
CA GLU A 224 16.56 8.61 29.11
C GLU A 224 15.29 9.14 28.42
N ALA A 225 15.28 10.40 27.97
CA ALA A 225 14.16 10.98 27.22
C ALA A 225 14.08 10.48 25.77
N ALA A 226 15.20 10.08 25.16
CA ALA A 226 15.23 9.50 23.81
C ALA A 226 14.75 8.03 23.80
N LYS A 227 14.93 7.32 24.92
CA LYS A 227 14.41 5.96 25.13
C LYS A 227 12.88 5.92 25.10
N ASP A 228 12.22 7.00 25.51
CA ASP A 228 10.75 7.10 25.56
C ASP A 228 10.11 7.36 24.17
N THR A 229 10.89 7.88 23.21
CA THR A 229 10.42 8.19 21.83
C THR A 229 10.34 6.94 20.94
N LEU A 230 10.98 5.84 21.36
CA LEU A 230 10.87 4.51 20.76
C LEU A 230 9.97 3.64 21.62
N SER A 231 8.65 3.79 21.41
CA SER A 231 7.65 2.98 22.11
C SER A 231 8.00 1.49 22.00
N THR A 232 8.02 0.79 23.14
CA THR A 232 8.08 -0.69 23.23
C THR A 232 7.15 -1.37 22.21
N GLN A 233 6.03 -0.71 21.89
CA GLN A 233 5.09 -1.15 20.88
C GLN A 233 5.69 -1.19 19.46
N LEU A 234 6.49 -0.21 19.07
CA LEU A 234 7.14 -0.18 17.75
C LEU A 234 8.11 -1.35 17.59
N ILE A 235 8.96 -1.57 18.59
CA ILE A 235 9.92 -2.68 18.60
C ILE A 235 9.15 -4.00 18.52
N HIS A 236 8.12 -4.17 19.35
CA HIS A 236 7.26 -5.35 19.32
C HIS A 236 6.64 -5.59 17.93
N ASN A 237 6.08 -4.56 17.32
CA ASN A 237 5.48 -4.65 15.99
C ASN A 237 6.51 -5.02 14.91
N CYS A 238 7.72 -4.44 14.97
CA CYS A 238 8.81 -4.78 14.06
C CYS A 238 9.22 -6.25 14.22
N LEU A 239 9.44 -6.70 15.46
CA LEU A 239 9.79 -8.10 15.74
C LEU A 239 8.74 -9.06 15.21
N LYS A 240 7.45 -8.77 15.47
CA LYS A 240 6.33 -9.57 14.97
C LYS A 240 6.32 -9.65 13.45
N ALA A 241 6.52 -8.52 12.75
CA ALA A 241 6.56 -8.48 11.29
C ALA A 241 7.74 -9.31 10.74
N ILE A 242 8.93 -9.16 11.32
CA ILE A 242 10.14 -9.90 10.95
C ILE A 242 9.93 -11.41 11.14
N GLU A 243 9.43 -11.83 12.30
CA GLU A 243 9.28 -13.24 12.66
C GLU A 243 8.13 -13.94 11.92
N SER A 244 7.13 -13.18 11.45
CA SER A 244 6.06 -13.70 10.60
C SER A 244 6.44 -13.78 9.11
N GLY A 245 7.50 -13.07 8.70
CA GLY A 245 7.95 -12.96 7.33
C GLY A 245 9.07 -13.94 6.97
N LYS A 246 9.44 -13.97 5.69
CA LYS A 246 10.62 -14.69 5.21
C LYS A 246 11.78 -13.71 5.05
N LEU A 247 12.90 -14.02 5.69
CA LEU A 247 14.14 -13.29 5.54
C LEU A 247 15.08 -14.02 4.58
N THR A 248 15.92 -13.26 3.88
CA THR A 248 17.13 -13.81 3.25
C THR A 248 18.15 -14.18 4.32
N GLU A 249 19.14 -15.02 3.97
CA GLU A 249 20.22 -15.39 4.89
C GLU A 249 20.96 -14.15 5.44
N GLU A 250 21.20 -13.15 4.58
CA GLU A 250 21.81 -11.89 4.98
C GLU A 250 20.94 -11.10 5.98
N GLN A 251 19.64 -11.03 5.71
CA GLN A 251 18.69 -10.37 6.61
C GLN A 251 18.58 -11.09 7.95
N GLU A 252 18.63 -12.43 7.96
CA GLU A 252 18.62 -13.22 9.19
C GLU A 252 19.88 -12.93 10.03
N GLN A 253 21.07 -12.95 9.43
CA GLN A 253 22.31 -12.60 10.13
C GLN A 253 22.28 -11.16 10.69
N ARG A 254 21.71 -10.22 9.92
CA ARG A 254 21.51 -8.84 10.35
C ARG A 254 20.53 -8.76 11.51
N TYR A 255 19.44 -9.51 11.46
CA TYR A 255 18.44 -9.57 12.52
C TYR A 255 19.02 -10.09 13.83
N GLN A 256 19.81 -11.17 13.79
CA GLN A 256 20.47 -11.71 14.99
C GLN A 256 21.42 -10.69 15.63
N ARG A 257 22.16 -9.92 14.83
CA ARG A 257 23.01 -8.82 15.33
C ARG A 257 22.19 -7.73 16.01
N VAL A 258 21.10 -7.28 15.40
CA VAL A 258 20.21 -6.26 15.97
C VAL A 258 19.56 -6.74 17.27
N LYS A 259 19.11 -8.00 17.31
CA LYS A 259 18.57 -8.64 18.53
C LYS A 259 19.56 -8.62 19.69
N LYS A 260 20.84 -8.87 19.42
CA LYS A 260 21.89 -8.80 20.45
C LYS A 260 22.04 -7.38 20.99
N VAL A 261 22.11 -6.38 20.11
CA VAL A 261 22.22 -4.97 20.52
C VAL A 261 21.03 -4.54 21.37
N LEU A 262 19.80 -4.93 20.99
CA LEU A 262 18.61 -4.59 21.76
C LEU A 262 18.62 -5.23 23.15
N LYS A 263 19.07 -6.48 23.28
CA LYS A 263 19.23 -7.14 24.60
C LYS A 263 20.26 -6.45 25.48
N ASP A 264 21.32 -5.91 24.89
CA ASP A 264 22.37 -5.20 25.63
C ASP A 264 21.89 -3.79 26.10
N LEU A 265 20.80 -3.27 25.51
CA LEU A 265 20.22 -1.96 25.80
C LEU A 265 19.01 -2.00 26.77
N THR A 266 18.38 -3.16 26.94
CA THR A 266 17.23 -3.41 27.85
C THR A 266 17.67 -4.15 29.11
#